data_AF-A0A7W7D2W2-F1
#
_entry.id   AF-A0A7W7D2W2-F1
#
_cell.length_a   1.000
_cell.length_b   1.000
_cell.length_c   1.000
_cell.angle_alpha   90.00
_cell.angle_beta   90.00
_cell.angle_gamma   90.00
#
_symmetry.space_group_name_H-M   'P 1'
#
loop_
_entity.id
_entity.type
_entity.pdbx_description
1 polymer ?
#
loop_
_entity_poly.entity_id
_entity_poly.type
_entity_poly.pdbx_seq_one_letter_code
_entity_poly.pdbx_strand_id
1 'polypeptide(L)'
;MSGGSYNYLYQDDELHELARYSRMEDLRSMADRLAGLGYAADAAAETEELLVILRQSRIRAEVRARRLAAVWKAIEWWDSCDWTEDQVKGALAQFRGEGEEPAP
;
A
#
# COMPACT_ATOMS: atom_id res chain seq x y z
N MET A 1 -7.64 21.33 21.26
CA MET A 1 -8.77 20.43 20.97
C MET A 1 -8.30 19.01 21.24
N SER A 2 -8.97 18.26 22.11
CA SER A 2 -8.61 16.85 22.34
C SER A 2 -9.15 16.02 21.17
N GLY A 3 -8.30 15.25 20.50
CA GLY A 3 -8.66 14.44 19.33
C GLY A 3 -9.55 13.23 19.63
N GLY A 4 -10.14 13.11 20.82
CA GLY A 4 -10.73 11.84 21.28
C GLY A 4 -9.67 10.74 21.47
N SER A 5 -10.07 9.60 22.04
CA SER A 5 -9.13 8.50 22.37
C SER A 5 -8.58 7.75 21.16
N TYR A 6 -9.23 7.88 20.00
CA TYR A 6 -8.87 7.20 18.75
C TYR A 6 -9.00 8.15 17.55
N ASN A 7 -8.73 9.44 17.74
CA ASN A 7 -8.68 10.44 16.67
C ASN A 7 -9.94 10.47 15.77
N TYR A 8 -11.11 10.16 16.34
CA TYR A 8 -12.38 10.06 15.62
C TYR A 8 -12.40 9.07 14.43
N LEU A 9 -11.77 7.89 14.57
CA LEU A 9 -11.76 6.82 13.55
C LEU A 9 -13.10 6.59 12.82
N TYR A 10 -14.24 6.71 13.51
CA TYR A 10 -15.57 6.50 12.93
C TYR A 10 -15.96 7.54 11.85
N GLN A 11 -15.22 8.65 11.75
CA GLN A 11 -15.43 9.68 10.73
C GLN A 11 -14.65 9.40 9.44
N ASP A 12 -13.68 8.47 9.47
CA ASP A 12 -12.90 8.11 8.29
C ASP A 12 -13.63 6.99 7.53
N ASP A 13 -14.34 7.33 6.45
CA ASP A 13 -15.02 6.38 5.56
C ASP A 13 -14.26 6.12 4.25
N GLU A 14 -13.16 6.83 4.02
CA GLU A 14 -12.33 6.70 2.83
C GLU A 14 -11.09 5.81 3.08
N LEU A 15 -10.87 4.84 2.20
CA LEU A 15 -9.79 3.85 2.34
C LEU A 15 -8.39 4.49 2.45
N HIS A 16 -8.15 5.57 1.71
CA HIS A 16 -6.84 6.21 1.68
C HIS A 16 -6.53 7.00 2.97
N GLU A 17 -7.55 7.47 3.68
CA GLU A 17 -7.44 8.07 5.00
C GLU A 17 -7.08 7.00 6.03
N LEU A 18 -7.80 5.87 6.03
CA LEU A 18 -7.53 4.72 6.91
C LEU A 18 -6.14 4.10 6.66
N ALA A 19 -5.64 4.16 5.43
CA ALA A 19 -4.32 3.64 5.06
C ALA A 19 -3.14 4.50 5.56
N ARG A 20 -3.39 5.68 6.15
CA ARG A 20 -2.34 6.52 6.74
C ARG A 20 -1.71 5.82 7.95
N TYR A 21 -0.42 6.08 8.15
CA TYR A 21 0.35 5.44 9.22
C TYR A 21 -0.27 5.68 10.61
N SER A 22 -0.66 6.92 10.92
CA SER A 22 -1.32 7.27 12.18
C SER A 22 -2.66 6.56 12.36
N ARG A 23 -3.46 6.44 11.29
CA ARG A 23 -4.76 5.75 11.35
C ARG A 23 -4.62 4.25 11.58
N MET A 24 -3.58 3.63 11.01
CA MET A 24 -3.27 2.23 11.28
C MET A 24 -2.85 1.98 12.75
N GLU A 25 -2.23 2.95 13.42
CA GLU A 25 -1.95 2.87 14.87
C GLU A 25 -3.23 3.03 15.71
N ASP A 26 -4.12 3.93 15.30
CA ASP A 26 -5.44 4.08 15.92
C ASP A 26 -6.27 2.79 15.79
N LEU A 27 -6.30 2.18 14.59
CA LEU A 27 -7.00 0.91 14.33
C LEU A 27 -6.46 -0.23 15.20
N ARG A 28 -5.13 -0.33 15.34
CA ARG A 28 -4.50 -1.30 16.25
C ARG A 28 -4.95 -1.08 17.69
N SER A 29 -4.92 0.16 18.15
CA SER A 29 -5.34 0.52 19.51
C SER A 29 -6.82 0.21 19.75
N MET A 30 -7.67 0.40 18.73
CA MET A 30 -9.08 0.03 18.77
C MET A 30 -9.28 -1.49 18.84
N ALA A 31 -8.54 -2.27 18.02
CA ALA A 31 -8.59 -3.72 18.06
C ALA A 31 -8.19 -4.26 19.44
N ASP A 32 -7.09 -3.74 20.01
CA ASP A 32 -6.63 -4.09 21.37
C ASP A 32 -7.69 -3.75 22.43
N ARG A 33 -8.34 -2.58 22.30
CA ARG A 33 -9.42 -2.19 23.20
C ARG A 33 -10.61 -3.13 23.11
N LEU A 34 -11.08 -3.44 21.89
CA LEU A 34 -12.23 -4.31 21.65
C LEU A 34 -11.97 -5.72 22.18
N ALA A 35 -10.77 -6.26 21.95
CA ALA A 35 -10.36 -7.56 22.50
C ALA A 35 -10.38 -7.56 24.03
N GLY A 36 -9.91 -6.47 24.66
CA GLY A 36 -9.88 -6.31 26.11
C GLY A 36 -11.25 -6.20 26.80
N LEU A 37 -12.34 -5.99 26.05
CA LEU A 37 -13.70 -5.95 26.62
C LEU A 37 -14.26 -7.34 26.96
N GLY A 38 -13.72 -8.41 26.35
CA GLY A 38 -14.16 -9.78 26.59
C GLY A 38 -15.52 -10.17 25.98
N TYR A 39 -16.28 -9.21 25.45
CA TYR A 39 -17.58 -9.44 24.78
C TYR A 39 -17.65 -8.92 23.34
N ALA A 40 -16.58 -8.30 22.82
CA ALA A 40 -16.53 -7.66 21.49
C ALA A 40 -15.52 -8.35 20.56
N ALA A 41 -15.43 -9.69 20.64
CA ALA A 41 -14.44 -10.47 19.90
C ALA A 41 -14.63 -10.40 18.38
N ASP A 42 -15.87 -10.30 17.93
CA ASP A 42 -16.25 -10.09 16.53
C ASP A 42 -15.72 -8.76 15.99
N ALA A 43 -16.02 -7.65 16.66
CA ALA A 43 -15.55 -6.33 16.26
C ALA A 43 -14.02 -6.20 16.33
N ALA A 44 -13.37 -6.84 17.30
CA ALA A 44 -11.92 -6.88 17.41
C ALA A 44 -11.30 -7.61 16.19
N ALA A 45 -11.86 -8.75 15.81
CA ALA A 45 -11.38 -9.54 14.67
C ALA A 45 -11.53 -8.78 13.34
N GLU A 46 -12.70 -8.17 13.11
CA GLU A 46 -12.96 -7.35 11.91
C GLU A 46 -11.99 -6.14 11.83
N THR A 47 -11.69 -5.51 12.97
CA THR A 47 -10.75 -4.38 13.02
C THR A 47 -9.31 -4.82 12.69
N GLU A 48 -8.88 -5.97 13.21
CA GLU A 48 -7.56 -6.54 12.91
C GLU A 48 -7.46 -6.99 11.44
N GLU A 49 -8.51 -7.60 10.89
CA GLU A 49 -8.55 -8.00 9.48
C GLU A 49 -8.43 -6.78 8.56
N LEU A 50 -9.15 -5.69 8.85
CA LEU A 50 -9.00 -4.43 8.13
C LEU A 50 -7.55 -3.92 8.17
N LEU A 51 -6.90 -3.94 9.34
CA LEU A 51 -5.51 -3.53 9.49
C LEU A 51 -4.55 -4.39 8.65
N VAL A 52 -4.77 -5.71 8.60
CA VAL A 52 -4.01 -6.63 7.75
C VAL A 52 -4.22 -6.30 6.27
N ILE A 53 -5.46 -6.10 5.83
CA ILE A 53 -5.80 -5.74 4.46
C ILE A 53 -5.08 -4.45 4.04
N LEU A 54 -5.12 -3.41 4.88
CA LEU A 54 -4.48 -2.12 4.61
C LEU A 54 -2.97 -2.27 4.46
N ARG A 55 -2.31 -2.95 5.42
CA ARG A 55 -0.85 -3.18 5.39
C ARG A 55 -0.42 -3.96 4.15
N GLN A 56 -1.11 -5.07 3.87
CA GLN A 56 -0.78 -5.89 2.71
C GLN A 56 -1.02 -5.11 1.40
N SER A 57 -2.12 -4.36 1.30
CA SER A 57 -2.43 -3.59 0.09
C SER A 57 -1.41 -2.50 -0.16
N ARG A 58 -0.97 -1.79 0.89
CA ARG A 58 0.12 -0.82 0.80
C ARG A 58 1.41 -1.45 0.28
N ILE A 59 1.88 -2.54 0.91
CA ILE A 59 3.12 -3.23 0.49
C ILE A 59 3.00 -3.72 -0.96
N ARG A 60 1.88 -4.35 -1.32
CA ARG A 60 1.62 -4.85 -2.67
C ARG A 60 1.60 -3.75 -3.72
N ALA A 61 1.07 -2.57 -3.37
CA ALA A 61 1.04 -1.41 -4.25
C ALA A 61 2.44 -0.80 -4.39
N GLU A 62 3.17 -0.60 -3.30
CA GLU A 62 4.54 -0.07 -3.30
C GLU A 62 5.48 -0.94 -4.15
N VAL A 63 5.42 -2.27 -4.00
CA VAL A 63 6.22 -3.20 -4.81
C VAL A 63 5.89 -3.09 -6.30
N ARG A 64 4.59 -3.05 -6.65
CA ARG A 64 4.16 -2.89 -8.05
C ARG A 64 4.64 -1.56 -8.63
N ALA A 65 4.47 -0.47 -7.88
CA ALA A 65 4.90 0.86 -8.30
C ALA A 65 6.41 0.91 -8.52
N ARG A 66 7.22 0.37 -7.61
CA ARG A 66 8.69 0.29 -7.78
C ARG A 66 9.08 -0.50 -9.03
N ARG A 67 8.44 -1.65 -9.27
CA ARG A 67 8.72 -2.47 -10.46
C ARG A 67 8.34 -1.76 -11.76
N LEU A 68 7.24 -1.01 -11.77
CA LEU A 68 6.74 -0.31 -12.95
C LEU A 68 7.42 1.04 -13.20
N ALA A 69 8.08 1.62 -12.19
CA ALA A 69 8.65 2.97 -12.26
C ALA A 69 9.59 3.18 -13.47
N ALA A 70 10.42 2.18 -13.79
CA ALA A 70 11.31 2.26 -14.95
C ALA A 70 10.54 2.28 -16.29
N VAL A 71 9.46 1.50 -16.39
CA VAL A 71 8.60 1.47 -17.59
C VAL A 71 7.86 2.79 -17.74
N TRP A 72 7.29 3.33 -16.66
CA TRP A 72 6.61 4.63 -16.68
C TRP A 72 7.55 5.75 -17.11
N LYS A 73 8.76 5.79 -16.56
CA LYS A 73 9.80 6.73 -16.98
C LYS A 73 10.14 6.59 -18.47
N ALA A 74 10.23 5.35 -18.96
CA ALA A 74 10.56 5.10 -20.36
C ALA A 74 9.50 5.66 -21.32
N ILE A 75 8.22 5.49 -20.97
CA ILE A 75 7.10 6.07 -21.73
C ILE A 75 7.12 7.60 -21.65
N GLU A 76 7.25 8.18 -20.45
CA GLU A 76 7.33 9.63 -20.26
C GLU A 76 8.40 10.26 -21.16
N TRP A 77 9.59 9.65 -21.21
CA TRP A 77 10.72 10.16 -21.98
C TRP A 77 10.60 9.88 -23.48
N TRP A 78 9.88 8.84 -23.88
CA TRP A 78 9.59 8.62 -25.29
C TRP A 78 8.58 9.66 -25.79
N ASP A 79 7.53 9.94 -25.01
CA ASP A 79 6.51 10.94 -25.34
C ASP A 79 7.09 12.36 -25.38
N SER A 80 8.10 12.67 -24.56
CA SER A 80 8.84 13.94 -24.61
C SER A 80 9.88 14.02 -25.73
N CYS A 81 10.04 12.96 -26.55
CA CYS A 81 11.08 12.81 -27.57
C CYS A 81 12.52 12.78 -27.03
N ASP A 82 12.71 12.57 -25.73
CA ASP A 82 14.03 12.39 -25.11
C ASP A 82 14.59 10.98 -25.36
N TRP A 83 13.69 9.99 -25.46
CA TRP A 83 13.98 8.58 -25.69
C TRP A 83 13.35 8.05 -26.97
N THR A 84 13.87 6.90 -27.40
CA THR A 84 13.40 6.13 -28.55
C THR A 84 12.54 4.94 -28.10
N GLU A 85 11.77 4.38 -29.04
CA GLU A 85 10.96 3.18 -28.80
C GLU A 85 11.81 1.98 -28.33
N ASP A 86 13.08 1.88 -28.74
CA ASP A 86 13.97 0.80 -28.32
C ASP A 86 14.31 0.86 -26.82
N GLN A 87 14.35 2.06 -26.22
CA GLN A 87 14.55 2.21 -24.78
C GLN A 87 13.30 1.79 -23.99
N VAL A 88 12.11 2.00 -24.55
CA VAL A 88 10.86 1.45 -24.00
C VAL A 88 10.87 -0.08 -24.03
N LYS A 89 11.26 -0.67 -25.17
CA LYS A 89 11.40 -2.13 -25.31
C LYS A 89 12.39 -2.70 -24.30
N GLY A 90 13.54 -2.03 -24.09
CA GLY A 90 14.52 -2.41 -23.09
C GLY A 90 13.97 -2.39 -21.66
N ALA A 91 13.25 -1.32 -21.27
CA ALA A 91 12.63 -1.23 -19.95
C ALA A 91 11.56 -2.32 -19.72
N LEU A 92 10.79 -2.67 -20.77
CA LEU A 92 9.82 -3.76 -20.72
C LEU A 92 10.47 -5.13 -20.56
N ALA A 93 11.57 -5.40 -21.27
CA ALA A 93 12.34 -6.64 -21.13
C ALA A 93 12.86 -6.80 -19.69
N GLN A 94 13.45 -5.73 -19.12
CA GLN A 94 13.90 -5.73 -17.73
C GLN A 94 12.74 -5.98 -16.74
N PHE A 95 11.59 -5.32 -16.92
CA PHE A 95 10.42 -5.52 -16.07
C PHE A 95 9.90 -6.97 -16.08
N ARG A 96 9.98 -7.64 -17.24
CA ARG A 96 9.59 -9.05 -17.43
C ARG A 96 10.61 -10.04 -16.88
N GLY A 97 11.82 -9.60 -16.53
CA GLY A 97 12.93 -10.47 -16.12
C GLY A 97 13.65 -11.12 -17.31
N GLU A 98 13.48 -10.60 -18.52
CA GLU A 98 14.19 -11.06 -19.71
C GLU A 98 15.64 -10.49 -19.65
N GLY A 99 16.54 -11.19 -18.95
CA GLY A 99 17.95 -10.80 -18.80
C GLY A 99 18.61 -11.10 -17.45
N GLU A 100 17.86 -11.55 -16.44
CA GLU A 100 18.43 -12.10 -15.20
C GLU A 100 18.69 -13.61 -15.42
N GLU A 101 19.97 -13.99 -15.60
CA GLU A 101 20.39 -15.38 -15.41
C GLU A 101 19.99 -15.80 -13.98
N PRO A 102 19.35 -16.97 -13.78
CA PRO A 102 19.02 -17.43 -12.44
C PRO A 102 20.31 -17.56 -11.63
N ALA A 103 20.34 -16.93 -10.45
CA ALA A 103 21.47 -17.03 -9.53
C ALA A 103 21.76 -18.53 -9.21
N PRO A 104 23.05 -18.92 -9.15
CA PRO A 104 23.46 -20.31 -8.97
C PRO A 104 23.00 -20.93 -7.64
#